data_AF-A0A5C5XDW0-F1
#
_entry.id   AF-A0A5C5XDW0-F1
#
_cell.length_a   1.000
_cell.length_b   1.000
_cell.length_c   1.000
_cell.angle_alpha   90.00
_cell.angle_beta   90.00
_cell.angle_gamma   90.00
#
_symmetry.space_group_name_H-M   'P 1'
#
loop_
_entity.id
_entity.type
_entity.pdbx_description
1 polymer ?
#
loop_
_entity_poly.entity_id
_entity_poly.type
_entity_poly.pdbx_seq_one_letter_code
_entity_poly.pdbx_strand_id
1 'polypeptide(L)'
;MIEVPKLSEVEWEELVGKLTLHAHSKLIKLYWRGVPYAKGGAIPGAPSAQDFAAEAIEAFLDGTRTWDKTKHPDFLQFLLSVVDSKINHLVESAENRKTRRIDTAKKHIEPAYELRGKSKRPDEIVIDEEARRRNREAVLAVLGDDKLAKSLFECIEAEITKPAEIAEYLGLDVSDVNNAQKRLRRAVDKAFVKLGRSRK
;
A
#
# COMPACT_ATOMS: atom_id res chain seq x y z
N MET A 1 24.63 -16.75 19.20
CA MET A 1 23.75 -17.88 19.57
C MET A 1 22.36 -17.29 19.76
N ILE A 2 21.38 -17.71 18.97
CA ILE A 2 20.02 -17.16 19.04
C ILE A 2 19.31 -17.81 20.22
N GLU A 3 18.68 -17.01 21.07
CA GLU A 3 17.96 -17.52 22.22
C GLU A 3 16.57 -18.00 21.77
N VAL A 4 16.47 -19.30 21.49
CA VAL A 4 15.22 -19.92 21.04
C VAL A 4 14.30 -20.10 22.26
N PRO A 5 13.04 -19.62 22.21
CA PRO A 5 12.09 -19.88 23.28
C PRO A 5 11.84 -21.39 23.45
N LYS A 6 11.78 -21.86 24.69
CA LYS A 6 11.46 -23.26 25.01
C LYS A 6 9.98 -23.49 24.80
N LEU A 7 9.61 -23.92 23.59
CA LEU A 7 8.25 -24.31 23.22
C LEU A 7 8.22 -25.82 22.98
N SER A 8 7.15 -26.47 23.42
CA SER A 8 6.82 -27.85 23.09
C SER A 8 6.41 -27.97 21.62
N GLU A 9 6.39 -29.20 21.10
CA GLU A 9 5.98 -29.49 19.72
C GLU A 9 4.56 -28.99 19.42
N VAL A 10 3.63 -29.18 20.36
CA VAL A 10 2.23 -28.69 20.24
C VAL A 10 2.18 -27.16 20.18
N GLU A 11 2.99 -26.46 20.99
CA GLU A 11 3.04 -24.99 20.97
C GLU A 11 3.65 -24.46 19.67
N TRP A 12 4.61 -25.18 19.09
CA TRP A 12 5.14 -24.86 17.75
C TRP A 12 4.09 -25.04 16.66
N GLU A 13 3.33 -26.14 16.68
CA GLU A 13 2.23 -26.36 15.73
C GLU A 13 1.17 -25.28 15.84
N GLU A 14 0.75 -24.93 17.06
CA GLU A 14 -0.20 -23.83 17.28
C GLU A 14 0.34 -22.49 16.76
N LEU A 15 1.62 -22.21 16.98
CA LEU A 15 2.26 -20.99 16.53
C LEU A 15 2.29 -20.91 15.00
N VAL A 16 2.68 -21.98 14.32
CA VAL A 16 2.63 -22.07 12.84
C VAL A 16 1.20 -21.89 12.34
N GLY A 17 0.22 -22.50 13.01
CA GLY A 17 -1.20 -22.34 12.69
C GLY A 17 -1.67 -20.88 12.80
N LYS A 18 -1.30 -20.19 13.89
CA LYS A 18 -1.62 -18.77 14.12
C LYS A 18 -0.96 -17.86 13.08
N LEU A 19 0.31 -18.10 12.75
CA LEU A 19 1.03 -17.34 11.72
C LEU A 19 0.43 -17.53 10.33
N THR A 20 0.11 -18.77 9.97
CA THR A 20 -0.54 -19.10 8.69
C THR A 20 -1.91 -18.44 8.57
N LEU A 21 -2.74 -18.51 9.62
CA LEU A 21 -4.05 -17.88 9.65
C LEU A 21 -3.95 -16.36 9.52
N HIS A 22 -2.97 -15.74 10.19
CA HIS A 22 -2.71 -14.31 10.10
C HIS A 22 -2.28 -13.90 8.69
N ALA A 23 -1.31 -14.61 8.10
CA ALA A 23 -0.86 -14.38 6.74
C ALA A 23 -2.05 -14.48 5.76
N HIS A 24 -2.82 -15.56 5.82
CA HIS A 24 -4.01 -15.76 4.97
C HIS A 24 -5.04 -14.63 5.13
N SER A 25 -5.38 -14.27 6.37
CA SER A 25 -6.33 -13.19 6.66
C SER A 25 -5.89 -11.84 6.11
N LYS A 26 -4.58 -11.59 6.07
CA LYS A 26 -4.01 -10.38 5.51
C LYS A 26 -4.00 -10.42 3.98
N LEU A 27 -3.56 -11.53 3.38
CA LEU A 27 -3.52 -11.72 1.92
C LEU A 27 -4.91 -11.50 1.29
N ILE A 28 -5.99 -12.01 1.90
CA ILE A 28 -7.38 -11.85 1.43
C ILE A 28 -7.80 -10.38 1.31
N LYS A 29 -7.33 -9.53 2.21
CA LYS A 29 -7.71 -8.10 2.27
C LYS A 29 -6.95 -7.24 1.26
N LEU A 30 -5.97 -7.80 0.57
CA LEU A 30 -5.04 -7.08 -0.29
C LEU A 30 -5.34 -7.24 -1.78
N TYR A 31 -4.76 -6.33 -2.55
CA TYR A 31 -4.80 -6.33 -4.02
C TYR A 31 -3.46 -6.80 -4.56
N TRP A 32 -3.52 -7.76 -5.48
CA TRP A 32 -2.37 -8.33 -6.13
C TRP A 32 -2.46 -8.09 -7.63
N ARG A 33 -1.48 -7.37 -8.19
CA ARG A 33 -1.42 -7.02 -9.61
C ARG A 33 -2.70 -6.33 -10.12
N GLY A 34 -3.31 -5.52 -9.25
CA GLY A 34 -4.55 -4.77 -9.52
C GLY A 34 -5.85 -5.55 -9.30
N VAL A 35 -5.82 -6.81 -8.86
CA VAL A 35 -7.00 -7.65 -8.61
C VAL A 35 -7.07 -8.02 -7.12
N PRO A 36 -8.24 -7.94 -6.46
CA PRO A 36 -8.38 -8.44 -5.08
C PRO A 36 -8.01 -9.92 -4.99
N TYR A 37 -7.32 -10.33 -3.93
CA TYR A 37 -6.98 -11.75 -3.71
C TYR A 37 -8.22 -12.66 -3.75
N ALA A 38 -9.31 -12.24 -3.09
CA ALA A 38 -10.59 -12.95 -3.08
C ALA A 38 -11.23 -13.15 -4.49
N LYS A 39 -10.78 -12.39 -5.50
CA LYS A 39 -11.22 -12.52 -6.90
C LYS A 39 -10.17 -13.19 -7.79
N GLY A 40 -9.20 -13.91 -7.20
CA GLY A 40 -8.14 -14.60 -7.93
C GLY A 40 -6.91 -13.73 -8.26
N GLY A 41 -6.68 -12.67 -7.49
CA GLY A 41 -5.43 -11.90 -7.56
C GLY A 41 -4.23 -12.79 -7.24
N ALA A 42 -3.25 -12.83 -8.14
CA ALA A 42 -2.07 -13.67 -8.00
C ALA A 42 -0.93 -12.90 -7.32
N ILE A 43 -0.46 -13.43 -6.20
CA ILE A 43 0.71 -12.91 -5.48
C ILE A 43 1.95 -13.11 -6.36
N PRO A 44 2.85 -12.12 -6.51
CA PRO A 44 4.16 -12.31 -7.13
C PRO A 44 4.90 -13.52 -6.54
N GLY A 45 5.43 -14.39 -7.41
CA GLY A 45 6.09 -15.64 -6.98
C GLY A 45 5.14 -16.74 -6.46
N ALA A 46 3.84 -16.46 -6.34
CA ALA A 46 2.80 -17.36 -5.84
C ALA A 46 3.07 -18.04 -4.46
N PRO A 47 3.63 -17.34 -3.44
CA PRO A 47 3.75 -17.91 -2.10
C PRO A 47 2.38 -18.13 -1.46
N SER A 48 2.26 -19.25 -0.77
CA SER A 48 1.14 -19.59 0.10
C SER A 48 1.24 -18.86 1.44
N ALA A 49 0.16 -18.88 2.23
CA ALA A 49 0.17 -18.33 3.58
C ALA A 49 1.16 -19.07 4.51
N GLN A 50 1.32 -20.37 4.28
CA GLN A 50 2.25 -21.25 4.98
C GLN A 50 3.69 -20.86 4.68
N ASP A 51 4.00 -20.48 3.43
CA ASP A 51 5.35 -20.06 3.05
C ASP A 51 5.77 -18.80 3.84
N PHE A 52 4.88 -17.83 4.00
CA PHE A 52 5.17 -16.66 4.85
C PHE A 52 5.42 -17.01 6.31
N ALA A 53 4.69 -18.00 6.85
CA ALA A 53 4.89 -18.46 8.23
C ALA A 53 6.24 -19.18 8.37
N ALA A 54 6.56 -20.08 7.43
CA ALA A 54 7.83 -20.80 7.40
C ALA A 54 9.00 -19.82 7.27
N GLU A 55 8.95 -18.90 6.30
CA GLU A 55 9.99 -17.90 6.09
C GLU A 55 10.17 -16.96 7.30
N ALA A 56 9.13 -16.69 8.09
CA ALA A 56 9.24 -15.88 9.30
C ALA A 56 10.00 -16.63 10.41
N ILE A 57 9.75 -17.95 10.54
CA ILE A 57 10.46 -18.81 11.48
C ILE A 57 11.90 -19.03 11.02
N GLU A 58 12.14 -19.30 9.74
CA GLU A 58 13.48 -19.43 9.17
C GLU A 58 14.30 -18.17 9.39
N ALA A 59 13.72 -16.99 9.11
CA ALA A 59 14.38 -15.70 9.33
C ALA A 59 14.70 -15.43 10.80
N PHE A 60 14.02 -16.08 11.74
CA PHE A 60 14.38 -16.04 13.15
C PHE A 60 15.51 -17.02 13.47
N LEU A 61 15.44 -18.26 12.95
CA LEU A 61 16.41 -19.32 13.22
C LEU A 61 17.78 -19.07 12.58
N ASP A 62 17.82 -18.42 11.41
CA ASP A 62 19.06 -18.07 10.70
C ASP A 62 19.72 -16.79 11.27
N GLY A 63 19.01 -16.05 12.11
CA GLY A 63 19.47 -14.80 12.73
C GLY A 63 19.29 -13.55 11.88
N THR A 64 18.68 -13.65 10.69
CA THR A 64 18.32 -12.51 9.84
C THR A 64 17.41 -11.54 10.59
N ARG A 65 16.54 -12.05 11.47
CA ARG A 65 15.66 -11.29 12.35
C ARG A 65 15.93 -11.69 13.80
N THR A 66 16.53 -10.77 14.54
CA THR A 66 16.79 -10.98 15.97
C THR A 66 15.57 -10.61 16.80
N TRP A 67 15.11 -11.53 17.64
CA TRP A 67 14.08 -11.25 18.63
C TRP A 67 14.70 -10.56 19.85
N ASP A 68 14.28 -9.32 20.09
CA ASP A 68 14.65 -8.54 21.27
C ASP A 68 13.51 -8.57 22.28
N LYS A 69 13.67 -9.36 23.35
CA LYS A 69 12.68 -9.50 24.44
C LYS A 69 12.35 -8.18 25.13
N THR A 70 13.25 -7.19 25.09
CA THR A 70 13.01 -5.88 25.71
C THR A 70 12.05 -5.02 24.90
N LYS A 71 12.05 -5.18 23.58
CA LYS A 71 11.16 -4.44 22.66
C LYS A 71 9.87 -5.21 22.35
N HIS A 72 9.95 -6.53 22.28
CA HIS A 72 8.82 -7.41 22.00
C HIS A 72 8.79 -8.54 23.02
N PRO A 73 8.08 -8.38 24.16
CA PRO A 73 8.00 -9.42 25.17
C PRO A 73 7.29 -10.68 24.69
N ASP A 74 6.42 -10.56 23.66
CA ASP A 74 5.68 -11.66 23.06
C ASP A 74 6.33 -12.12 21.74
N PHE A 75 6.79 -13.38 21.73
CA PHE A 75 7.42 -14.02 20.57
C PHE A 75 6.46 -14.17 19.38
N LEU A 76 5.18 -14.46 19.64
CA LEU A 76 4.18 -14.57 18.59
C LEU A 76 3.98 -13.22 17.90
N GLN A 77 3.87 -12.13 18.66
CA GLN A 77 3.76 -10.78 18.11
C GLN A 77 4.99 -10.39 17.29
N PHE A 78 6.18 -10.79 17.74
CA PHE A 78 7.40 -10.62 16.95
C PHE A 78 7.29 -11.32 15.59
N LEU A 79 6.94 -12.62 15.56
CA LEU A 79 6.83 -13.36 14.29
C LEU A 79 5.70 -12.84 13.39
N LEU A 80 4.57 -12.43 13.96
CA LEU A 80 3.48 -11.76 13.22
C LEU A 80 3.99 -10.48 12.53
N SER A 81 4.86 -9.71 13.20
CA SER A 81 5.47 -8.51 12.62
C SER A 81 6.42 -8.83 11.45
N VAL A 82 7.13 -9.97 11.53
CA VAL A 82 8.01 -10.45 10.44
C VAL A 82 7.18 -10.87 9.23
N VAL A 83 6.08 -11.61 9.44
CA VAL A 83 5.11 -11.96 8.39
C VAL A 83 4.56 -10.70 7.72
N ASP A 84 4.16 -9.72 8.54
CA ASP A 84 3.64 -8.45 8.05
C ASP A 84 4.65 -7.70 7.17
N SER A 85 5.91 -7.68 7.59
CA SER A 85 7.00 -7.05 6.84
C SER A 85 7.20 -7.72 5.47
N LYS A 86 7.18 -9.05 5.41
CA LYS A 86 7.33 -9.82 4.15
C LYS A 86 6.15 -9.56 3.19
N ILE A 87 4.93 -9.63 3.69
CA ILE A 87 3.73 -9.37 2.87
C ILE A 87 3.74 -7.92 2.36
N ASN A 88 4.02 -6.95 3.23
CA ASN A 88 4.09 -5.54 2.84
C ASN A 88 5.16 -5.31 1.77
N HIS A 89 6.34 -5.94 1.90
CA HIS A 89 7.38 -5.86 0.89
C HIS A 89 6.90 -6.32 -0.49
N LEU A 90 6.17 -7.45 -0.56
CA LEU A 90 5.59 -7.91 -1.82
C LEU A 90 4.49 -6.99 -2.34
N VAL A 91 3.65 -6.42 -1.47
CA VAL A 91 2.65 -5.43 -1.86
C VAL A 91 3.30 -4.20 -2.50
N GLU A 92 4.43 -3.75 -1.96
CA GLU A 92 5.17 -2.59 -2.43
C GLU A 92 6.08 -2.88 -3.62
N SER A 93 6.34 -4.15 -3.91
CA SER A 93 7.21 -4.57 -5.01
C SER A 93 6.79 -3.96 -6.35
N ALA A 94 7.79 -3.65 -7.18
CA ALA A 94 7.56 -3.15 -8.53
C ALA A 94 6.76 -4.14 -9.37
N GLU A 95 6.97 -5.45 -9.15
CA GLU A 95 6.20 -6.50 -9.79
C GLU A 95 4.71 -6.36 -9.46
N ASN A 96 4.32 -6.30 -8.18
CA ASN A 96 2.92 -6.15 -7.80
C ASN A 96 2.29 -4.85 -8.30
N ARG A 97 3.05 -3.75 -8.29
CA ARG A 97 2.54 -2.41 -8.67
C ARG A 97 2.44 -2.21 -10.18
N LYS A 98 3.37 -2.78 -10.95
CA LYS A 98 3.52 -2.50 -12.40
C LYS A 98 3.04 -3.63 -13.29
N THR A 99 3.03 -4.88 -12.83
CA THR A 99 2.45 -5.98 -13.62
C THR A 99 0.95 -6.04 -13.41
N ARG A 100 0.21 -6.15 -14.52
CA ARG A 100 -1.20 -6.50 -14.54
C ARG A 100 -1.33 -7.79 -15.33
N ARG A 101 -2.29 -8.65 -14.94
CA ARG A 101 -2.64 -9.78 -15.80
C ARG A 101 -3.14 -9.24 -17.14
N ILE A 102 -2.50 -9.65 -18.23
CA ILE A 102 -3.06 -9.50 -19.57
C ILE A 102 -4.27 -10.42 -19.60
N ASP A 103 -5.44 -9.84 -19.81
CA ASP A 103 -6.70 -10.57 -19.83
C ASP A 103 -6.78 -11.38 -21.13
N THR A 104 -6.22 -12.61 -21.11
CA THR A 104 -6.21 -13.51 -22.26
C THR A 104 -7.60 -14.04 -22.62
N ALA A 105 -8.63 -13.70 -21.83
CA ALA A 105 -10.01 -14.12 -22.03
C ALA A 105 -10.73 -13.35 -23.16
N LYS A 106 -10.14 -12.26 -23.68
CA LYS A 106 -10.64 -11.67 -24.92
C LYS A 106 -9.94 -12.34 -26.10
N LYS A 107 -10.66 -13.25 -26.78
CA LYS A 107 -10.39 -13.64 -28.17
C LYS A 107 -10.45 -12.37 -29.06
N HIS A 108 -9.40 -11.57 -29.06
CA HIS A 108 -9.17 -10.59 -30.11
C HIS A 108 -8.07 -11.14 -30.99
N ILE A 109 -8.48 -11.55 -32.19
CA ILE A 109 -7.62 -11.73 -33.34
C ILE A 109 -7.17 -10.31 -33.73
N GLU A 110 -6.22 -9.73 -33.01
CA GLU A 110 -5.56 -8.49 -33.41
C GLU A 110 -4.04 -8.65 -33.24
N PRO A 111 -3.23 -8.30 -34.25
CA PRO A 111 -1.81 -8.59 -34.27
C PRO A 111 -1.03 -7.79 -33.21
N ALA A 112 0.06 -8.39 -32.73
CA ALA A 112 0.86 -7.98 -31.56
C ALA A 112 1.54 -6.59 -31.63
N TYR A 113 1.26 -5.77 -32.64
CA TYR A 113 1.79 -4.41 -32.79
C TYR A 113 0.78 -3.30 -32.51
N GLU A 114 -0.49 -3.62 -32.25
CA GLU A 114 -1.44 -2.60 -31.75
C GLU A 114 -1.27 -2.39 -30.24
N LEU A 115 -0.33 -1.53 -29.89
CA LEU A 115 -0.37 -0.86 -28.59
C LEU A 115 -1.70 -0.12 -28.52
N ARG A 116 -2.66 -0.59 -27.71
CA ARG A 116 -3.83 0.21 -27.30
C ARG A 116 -3.34 1.41 -26.49
N GLY A 117 -2.83 2.43 -27.18
CA GLY A 117 -2.89 3.78 -26.69
C GLY A 117 -4.37 4.06 -26.47
N LYS A 118 -4.81 4.15 -25.21
CA LYS A 118 -6.02 4.90 -24.90
C LYS A 118 -5.70 6.36 -25.17
N SER A 119 -5.67 6.74 -26.45
CA SER A 119 -5.71 8.14 -26.84
C SER A 119 -7.07 8.62 -26.38
N LYS A 120 -7.10 9.31 -25.22
CA LYS A 120 -8.32 9.96 -24.73
C LYS A 120 -8.84 10.82 -25.87
N ARG A 121 -10.14 10.74 -26.16
CA ARG A 121 -10.72 11.62 -27.17
C ARG A 121 -10.59 13.08 -26.68
N PRO A 122 -10.46 14.08 -27.56
CA PRO A 122 -10.27 15.47 -27.14
C PRO A 122 -11.34 15.96 -26.14
N ASP A 123 -12.60 15.52 -26.29
CA ASP A 123 -13.69 15.75 -25.35
C ASP A 123 -13.44 15.13 -23.97
N GLU A 124 -12.85 13.93 -23.90
CA GLU A 124 -12.47 13.29 -22.64
C GLU A 124 -11.29 13.99 -21.95
N ILE A 125 -10.37 14.58 -22.72
CA ILE A 125 -9.25 15.37 -22.19
C ILE A 125 -9.80 16.67 -21.56
N VAL A 126 -10.67 17.39 -22.27
CA VAL A 126 -11.28 18.64 -21.80
C VAL A 126 -12.16 18.41 -20.57
N ILE A 127 -12.97 17.34 -20.55
CA ILE A 127 -13.80 16.98 -19.39
C ILE A 127 -12.93 16.65 -18.17
N ASP A 128 -11.79 15.98 -18.36
CA ASP A 128 -10.83 15.65 -17.29
C ASP A 128 -10.14 16.91 -16.75
N GLU A 129 -9.78 17.87 -17.62
CA GLU A 129 -9.20 19.15 -17.23
C GLU A 129 -10.17 20.04 -16.47
N GLU A 130 -11.42 20.17 -16.94
CA GLU A 130 -12.45 20.94 -16.23
C GLU A 130 -12.83 20.29 -14.90
N ALA A 131 -12.88 18.96 -14.83
CA ALA A 131 -13.10 18.24 -13.58
C ALA A 131 -11.92 18.42 -12.62
N ARG A 132 -10.67 18.35 -13.13
CA ARG A 132 -9.45 18.58 -12.35
C ARG A 132 -9.42 20.00 -11.79
N ARG A 133 -9.74 21.01 -12.62
CA ARG A 133 -9.82 22.42 -12.20
C ARG A 133 -10.88 22.64 -11.13
N ARG A 134 -12.10 22.13 -11.32
CA ARG A 134 -13.18 22.25 -10.32
C ARG A 134 -12.84 21.57 -9.00
N ASN A 135 -12.24 20.38 -9.05
CA ASN A 135 -11.80 19.68 -7.85
C ASN A 135 -10.70 20.48 -7.13
N ARG A 136 -9.72 21.01 -7.87
CA ARG A 136 -8.63 21.82 -7.34
C ARG A 136 -9.15 23.07 -6.64
N GLU A 137 -10.02 23.83 -7.30
CA GLU A 137 -10.65 25.03 -6.75
C GLU A 137 -11.46 24.71 -5.48
N ALA A 138 -12.22 23.62 -5.47
CA ALA A 138 -12.99 23.19 -4.30
C ALA A 138 -12.09 22.83 -3.10
N VAL A 139 -10.97 22.13 -3.35
CA VAL A 139 -10.00 21.80 -2.29
C VAL A 139 -9.32 23.07 -1.76
N LEU A 140 -8.86 23.96 -2.63
CA LEU A 140 -8.24 25.22 -2.23
C LEU A 140 -9.19 26.13 -1.44
N ALA A 141 -10.47 26.18 -1.83
CA ALA A 141 -11.49 26.93 -1.10
C ALA A 141 -11.73 26.40 0.32
N VAL A 142 -11.59 25.08 0.53
CA VAL A 142 -11.70 24.49 1.88
C VAL A 142 -10.44 24.69 2.71
N LEU A 143 -9.26 24.72 2.07
CA LEU A 143 -7.98 24.96 2.75
C LEU A 143 -7.85 26.38 3.30
N GLY A 144 -8.61 27.35 2.79
CA GLY A 144 -8.66 28.72 3.34
C GLY A 144 -7.27 29.35 3.37
N ASP A 145 -6.78 29.74 4.54
CA ASP A 145 -5.46 30.37 4.71
C ASP A 145 -4.35 29.42 5.22
N ASP A 146 -4.58 28.11 5.23
CA ASP A 146 -3.56 27.12 5.64
C ASP A 146 -2.44 27.01 4.58
N LYS A 147 -1.45 27.91 4.68
CA LYS A 147 -0.32 28.02 3.76
C LYS A 147 0.48 26.72 3.65
N LEU A 148 0.60 25.98 4.75
CA LEU A 148 1.40 24.76 4.81
C LEU A 148 0.66 23.59 4.15
N ALA A 149 -0.64 23.46 4.37
CA ALA A 149 -1.45 22.46 3.66
C ALA A 149 -1.60 22.78 2.16
N LYS A 150 -1.60 24.06 1.75
CA LYS A 150 -1.53 24.47 0.34
C LYS A 150 -0.21 24.08 -0.31
N SER A 151 0.92 24.40 0.34
CA SER A 151 2.25 24.07 -0.18
C SER A 151 2.42 22.55 -0.32
N LEU A 152 1.88 21.79 0.63
CA LEU A 152 1.82 20.34 0.56
C LEU A 152 0.94 19.83 -0.60
N PHE A 153 -0.21 20.47 -0.85
CA PHE A 153 -1.08 20.13 -1.97
C PHE A 153 -0.37 20.35 -3.31
N GLU A 154 0.37 21.45 -3.46
CA GLU A 154 1.20 21.75 -4.62
C GLU A 154 2.34 20.72 -4.81
N CYS A 155 2.98 20.27 -3.73
CA CYS A 155 3.99 19.20 -3.79
C CYS A 155 3.39 17.90 -4.35
N ILE A 156 2.16 17.56 -3.94
CA ILE A 156 1.46 16.37 -4.43
C ILE A 156 1.03 16.54 -5.89
N GLU A 157 0.60 17.74 -6.32
CA GLU A 157 0.34 18.06 -7.74
C GLU A 157 1.61 17.90 -8.60
N ALA A 158 2.78 18.17 -8.03
CA ALA A 158 4.09 17.97 -8.64
C ALA A 158 4.65 16.52 -8.49
N GLU A 159 3.82 15.57 -8.06
CA GLU A 159 4.16 14.15 -7.83
C GLU A 159 5.19 13.89 -6.71
N ILE A 160 5.52 14.90 -5.89
CA ILE A 160 6.35 14.75 -4.69
C ILE A 160 5.45 14.29 -3.54
N THR A 161 5.46 12.99 -3.26
CA THR A 161 4.47 12.35 -2.37
C THR A 161 5.04 11.76 -1.09
N LYS A 162 6.35 11.57 -0.98
CA LYS A 162 6.96 11.01 0.23
C LYS A 162 7.13 12.10 1.31
N PRO A 163 6.70 11.87 2.56
CA PRO A 163 6.81 12.87 3.63
C PRO A 163 8.23 13.40 3.85
N ALA A 164 9.25 12.56 3.70
CA ALA A 164 10.66 12.96 3.84
C ALA A 164 11.12 13.90 2.70
N GLU A 165 10.74 13.60 1.45
CA GLU A 165 11.07 14.44 0.29
C GLU A 165 10.34 15.79 0.36
N ILE A 166 9.10 15.80 0.86
CA ILE A 166 8.31 17.02 1.07
C ILE A 166 8.90 17.86 2.22
N ALA A 167 9.32 17.21 3.31
CA ALA A 167 9.96 17.87 4.44
C ALA A 167 11.26 18.57 4.01
N GLU A 168 12.08 17.88 3.23
CA GLU A 168 13.30 18.43 2.63
C GLU A 168 12.99 19.59 1.67
N TYR A 169 12.03 19.41 0.76
CA TYR A 169 11.65 20.42 -0.22
C TYR A 169 11.06 21.70 0.41
N LEU A 170 10.30 21.57 1.49
CA LEU A 170 9.66 22.69 2.18
C LEU A 170 10.47 23.23 3.36
N GLY A 171 11.61 22.61 3.69
CA GLY A 171 12.41 22.97 4.87
C GLY A 171 11.65 22.79 6.20
N LEU A 172 10.78 21.78 6.28
CA LEU A 172 9.92 21.50 7.43
C LEU A 172 10.35 20.21 8.14
N ASP A 173 9.88 20.04 9.38
CA ASP A 173 10.00 18.75 10.05
C ASP A 173 8.98 17.73 9.49
N VAL A 174 9.38 16.45 9.45
CA VAL A 174 8.51 15.36 8.97
C VAL A 174 7.22 15.25 9.78
N SER A 175 7.23 15.59 11.07
CA SER A 175 6.03 15.61 11.91
C SER A 175 5.04 16.70 11.49
N ASP A 176 5.53 17.87 11.06
CA ASP A 176 4.70 18.97 10.55
C ASP A 176 4.07 18.61 9.20
N VAL A 177 4.83 17.94 8.32
CA VAL A 177 4.32 17.40 7.06
C VAL A 177 3.21 16.38 7.30
N ASN A 178 3.39 15.46 8.25
CA ASN A 178 2.37 14.47 8.60
C ASN A 178 1.09 15.11 9.15
N ASN A 179 1.23 16.15 9.99
CA ASN A 179 0.09 16.90 10.52
C ASN A 179 -0.64 17.66 9.41
N ALA A 180 0.09 18.23 8.46
CA ALA A 180 -0.46 18.90 7.29
C ALA A 180 -1.18 17.95 6.34
N GLN A 181 -0.64 16.74 6.12
CA GLN A 181 -1.29 15.69 5.33
C GLN A 181 -2.64 15.30 5.92
N LYS A 182 -2.76 15.21 7.25
CA LYS A 182 -4.04 14.96 7.92
C LYS A 182 -5.04 16.10 7.68
N ARG A 183 -4.59 17.36 7.77
CA ARG A 183 -5.45 18.54 7.49
C ARG A 183 -5.89 18.58 6.04
N LEU A 184 -4.97 18.36 5.10
CA LEU A 184 -5.25 18.29 3.66
C LEU A 184 -6.24 17.18 3.34
N ARG A 185 -6.08 15.98 3.92
CA ARG A 185 -7.01 14.87 3.74
C ARG A 185 -8.44 15.24 4.15
N ARG A 186 -8.60 15.86 5.33
CA ARG A 186 -9.91 16.33 5.81
C ARG A 186 -10.52 17.40 4.90
N ALA A 187 -9.68 18.30 4.36
CA ALA A 187 -10.12 19.33 3.43
C ALA A 187 -10.62 18.72 2.11
N VAL A 188 -9.90 17.74 1.57
CA VAL A 188 -10.30 16.98 0.37
C VAL A 188 -11.61 16.24 0.58
N ASP A 189 -11.76 15.54 1.72
CA ASP A 189 -13.00 14.83 2.04
C ASP A 189 -14.19 15.79 2.10
N LYS A 190 -14.03 16.95 2.74
CA LYS A 190 -15.07 17.99 2.82
C LYS A 190 -15.38 18.61 1.46
N ALA A 191 -14.37 18.84 0.61
CA ALA A 191 -14.56 19.35 -0.74
C ALA A 191 -15.32 18.35 -1.63
N PHE A 192 -15.00 17.06 -1.52
CA PHE A 192 -15.63 16.01 -2.34
C PHE A 192 -17.06 15.70 -1.90
N VAL A 193 -17.36 15.77 -0.61
CA VAL A 193 -18.74 15.75 -0.10
C VAL A 193 -19.56 16.92 -0.66
N LYS A 194 -19.00 18.15 -0.67
CA LYS A 194 -19.67 19.32 -1.27
C LYS A 194 -19.93 19.18 -2.78
N LEU A 195 -19.06 18.45 -3.49
CA LEU A 195 -19.20 18.17 -4.92
C LEU A 195 -20.11 16.96 -5.22
N GLY A 196 -20.74 16.35 -4.20
CA GLY A 196 -21.60 15.17 -4.36
C GLY A 196 -20.85 13.89 -4.75
N ARG A 197 -19.51 13.88 -4.58
CA ARG A 197 -18.64 12.75 -4.90
C ARG A 197 -18.24 12.04 -3.60
N SER A 198 -19.08 11.11 -3.13
CA SER A 198 -18.74 10.30 -1.96
C SER A 198 -17.64 9.28 -2.30
N ARG A 199 -16.65 9.12 -1.42
CA ARG A 199 -15.64 8.04 -1.50
C ARG A 199 -16.36 6.69 -1.34
N LYS A 200 -16.42 5.90 -2.41
CA LYS A 200 -16.65 4.45 -2.33
C LYS A 200 -15.33 3.75 -1.99
#